data_AF-A0A9P4QR46-F1
#
_entry.id   AF-A0A9P4QR46-F1
#
_cell.length_a   1.000
_cell.length_b   1.000
_cell.length_c   1.000
_cell.angle_alpha   90.00
_cell.angle_beta   90.00
_cell.angle_gamma   90.00
#
_symmetry.space_group_name_H-M   'P 1'
#
loop_
_entity.id
_entity.type
_entity.pdbx_description
1 polymer ?
#
loop_
_entity_poly.entity_id
_entity_poly.type
_entity_poly.pdbx_seq_one_letter_code
_entity_poly.pdbx_strand_id
1 'polypeptide(L)'
;RAHLIHDIRPYVCTYQDCKLGGELYDTRQDWLQHENSQHRQVFRCPDHTDQTFESAQDYHSHIQDGHMKTKNDIPQRLIVSASESTFHLPDRCCPICDITLETQSAMQSHVARHLERIALFAVPSCVD
;
A
#
# COMPACT_ATOMS: atom_id res chain seq x y z
N ARG A 1 0.11 -22.92 -17.48
CA ARG A 1 -0.67 -22.53 -16.28
C ARG A 1 -0.30 -21.17 -15.72
N ALA A 2 0.98 -20.75 -15.70
CA ALA A 2 1.36 -19.39 -15.26
C ALA A 2 0.79 -18.26 -16.15
N HIS A 3 0.68 -18.48 -17.47
CA HIS A 3 0.13 -17.47 -18.39
C HIS A 3 -1.36 -17.17 -18.17
N LEU A 4 -2.15 -18.16 -17.76
CA LEU A 4 -3.58 -17.96 -17.45
C LEU A 4 -3.79 -17.05 -16.23
N ILE A 5 -2.91 -17.09 -15.24
CA ILE A 5 -3.05 -16.27 -14.02
C ILE A 5 -2.81 -14.79 -14.31
N HIS A 6 -1.94 -14.48 -15.29
CA HIS A 6 -1.68 -13.09 -15.67
C HIS A 6 -2.88 -12.45 -16.39
N ASP A 7 -3.53 -13.19 -17.30
CA ASP A 7 -4.72 -12.71 -18.02
C ASP A 7 -5.94 -12.45 -17.11
N ILE A 8 -6.04 -13.11 -15.95
CA ILE A 8 -7.20 -12.96 -15.06
C ILE A 8 -7.10 -11.71 -14.18
N ARG A 9 -5.92 -11.07 -14.10
CA ARG A 9 -5.64 -9.92 -13.21
C ARG A 9 -6.21 -10.14 -11.80
N PRO A 10 -5.67 -11.13 -11.07
CA PRO A 10 -6.32 -11.64 -9.88
C PRO A 10 -6.31 -10.63 -8.74
N TYR A 11 -5.44 -9.62 -8.79
CA TYR A 11 -5.22 -8.70 -7.70
C TYR A 11 -6.14 -7.47 -7.83
N VAL A 12 -6.80 -7.11 -6.75
CA VAL A 12 -7.68 -5.94 -6.64
C VAL A 12 -7.43 -5.27 -5.30
N CYS A 13 -7.59 -3.95 -5.22
CA CYS A 13 -7.51 -3.27 -3.94
C CYS A 13 -8.72 -3.63 -3.07
N THR A 14 -8.47 -4.03 -1.83
CA THR A 14 -9.52 -4.48 -0.90
C THR A 14 -9.77 -3.49 0.24
N TYR A 15 -9.28 -2.25 0.12
CA TYR A 15 -9.58 -1.15 1.03
C TYR A 15 -10.93 -0.51 0.67
N GLN A 16 -11.81 -0.27 1.66
CA GLN A 16 -13.17 0.24 1.41
C GLN A 16 -13.17 1.67 0.84
N ASP A 17 -12.25 2.52 1.31
CA ASP A 17 -12.12 3.92 0.86
C ASP A 17 -11.17 4.09 -0.34
N CYS A 18 -10.84 3.01 -1.06
CA CYS A 18 -9.97 3.11 -2.23
C CYS A 18 -10.71 3.66 -3.45
N LYS A 19 -10.25 4.82 -3.96
CA LYS A 19 -10.75 5.39 -5.22
C LYS A 19 -10.51 4.50 -6.44
N LEU A 20 -9.49 3.65 -6.37
CA LEU A 20 -9.12 2.68 -7.42
C LEU A 20 -9.51 1.24 -7.01
N GLY A 21 -10.52 1.08 -6.14
CA GLY A 21 -10.96 -0.23 -5.63
C GLY A 21 -11.45 -1.19 -6.72
N GLY A 22 -11.87 -0.67 -7.89
CA GLY A 22 -12.29 -1.48 -9.03
C GLY A 22 -11.16 -1.85 -10.01
N GLU A 23 -9.96 -1.28 -9.85
CA GLU A 23 -8.84 -1.56 -10.75
C GLU A 23 -8.24 -2.93 -10.43
N LEU A 24 -8.06 -3.72 -11.49
CA LEU A 24 -7.42 -5.02 -11.43
C LEU A 24 -5.97 -4.90 -11.86
N TYR A 25 -5.07 -5.51 -11.09
CA TYR A 25 -3.64 -5.48 -11.32
C TYR A 25 -3.17 -6.83 -11.86
N ASP A 26 -2.33 -6.79 -12.91
CA ASP A 26 -1.80 -7.99 -13.56
C ASP A 26 -0.71 -8.69 -12.74
N THR A 27 -0.04 -7.96 -11.83
CA THR A 27 1.04 -8.49 -11.00
C THR A 27 0.88 -8.14 -9.54
N ARG A 28 1.37 -9.04 -8.67
CA ARG A 28 1.37 -8.83 -7.23
C ARG A 28 2.16 -7.59 -6.83
N GLN A 29 3.27 -7.30 -7.51
CA GLN A 29 4.12 -6.14 -7.21
C GLN A 29 3.37 -4.83 -7.44
N ASP A 30 2.61 -4.75 -8.52
CA ASP A 30 1.83 -3.55 -8.86
C ASP A 30 0.70 -3.30 -7.84
N TRP A 31 -0.01 -4.35 -7.44
CA TRP A 31 -0.99 -4.30 -6.35
C TRP A 31 -0.37 -3.88 -5.01
N LEU A 32 0.80 -4.43 -4.66
CA LEU A 32 1.53 -4.07 -3.46
C LEU A 32 1.97 -2.60 -3.48
N GLN A 33 2.48 -2.14 -4.62
CA GLN A 33 2.88 -0.74 -4.82
C GLN A 33 1.67 0.18 -4.63
N HIS A 34 0.52 -0.18 -5.20
CA HIS A 34 -0.72 0.56 -5.00
C HIS A 34 -1.11 0.64 -3.52
N GLU A 35 -1.19 -0.49 -2.81
CA GLU A 35 -1.56 -0.45 -1.39
C GLU A 35 -0.55 0.35 -0.55
N ASN A 36 0.74 0.26 -0.87
CA ASN A 36 1.78 1.00 -0.17
C ASN A 36 1.72 2.51 -0.44
N SER A 37 1.45 2.93 -1.67
CA SER A 37 1.40 4.35 -2.03
C SER A 37 0.07 5.03 -1.72
N GLN A 38 -1.06 4.30 -1.75
CA GLN A 38 -2.40 4.89 -1.57
C GLN A 38 -2.97 4.72 -0.16
N HIS A 39 -2.55 3.68 0.57
CA HIS A 39 -3.15 3.36 1.86
C HIS A 39 -2.13 3.34 3.01
N ARG A 40 -0.87 3.04 2.72
CA ARG A 40 0.17 2.85 3.75
C ARG A 40 1.37 3.77 3.59
N GLN A 41 1.16 4.89 2.91
CA GLN A 41 2.16 5.94 2.79
C GLN A 41 2.27 6.64 4.14
N VAL A 42 3.42 6.49 4.81
CA VAL A 42 3.75 7.38 5.92
C VAL A 42 4.92 8.28 5.57
N PHE A 43 4.85 9.48 6.13
CA PHE A 43 5.90 10.46 6.05
C PHE A 43 6.67 10.44 7.37
N ARG A 44 7.99 10.34 7.28
CA ARG A 44 8.89 10.44 8.44
C ARG A 44 9.79 11.65 8.30
N CYS A 45 10.00 12.34 9.41
CA CYS A 45 11.01 13.39 9.46
C CYS A 45 12.40 12.74 9.62
N PRO A 46 13.40 13.10 8.79
CA PRO A 46 14.75 12.55 8.94
C PRO A 46 15.43 12.97 10.25
N ASP A 47 15.01 14.09 10.85
CA ASP A 47 15.53 14.57 12.14
C ASP A 47 14.82 13.89 13.34
N HIS A 48 13.58 13.46 13.14
CA HIS A 48 12.73 12.85 14.18
C HIS A 48 12.27 11.47 13.71
N THR A 49 13.07 10.44 13.98
CA THR A 49 12.79 9.05 13.58
C THR A 49 11.56 8.45 14.26
N ASP A 50 11.12 9.03 15.38
CA ASP A 50 9.95 8.60 16.15
C ASP A 50 8.63 9.23 15.64
N GLN A 51 8.70 10.33 14.87
CA GLN A 51 7.51 11.02 14.37
C GLN A 51 7.12 10.52 12.98
N THR A 52 5.98 9.84 12.91
CA THR A 52 5.33 9.42 11.67
C THR A 52 4.07 10.24 11.44
N PHE A 53 3.87 10.69 10.19
CA PHE A 53 2.68 11.40 9.77
C PHE A 53 1.96 10.59 8.70
N GLU A 54 0.64 10.47 8.84
CA GLU A 54 -0.21 9.72 7.92
C GLU A 54 -0.67 10.58 6.73
N SER A 55 -0.53 11.91 6.84
CA SER A 55 -0.93 12.87 5.81
C SER A 55 0.25 13.75 5.38
N ALA A 56 0.34 13.97 4.07
CA ALA A 56 1.32 14.89 3.49
C ALA A 56 1.16 16.32 4.03
N GLN A 57 -0.07 16.73 4.36
CA GLN A 57 -0.36 18.04 4.91
C GLN A 57 0.19 18.23 6.32
N ASP A 58 -0.01 17.24 7.21
CA ASP A 58 0.57 17.23 8.55
C ASP A 58 2.10 17.21 8.52
N TYR A 59 2.68 16.37 7.65
CA TYR A 59 4.12 16.35 7.45
C TYR A 59 4.64 17.72 6.97
N HIS A 60 3.98 18.31 5.98
CA HIS A 60 4.37 19.62 5.46
C HIS A 60 4.24 20.70 6.54
N SER A 61 3.16 20.69 7.33
CA SER A 61 3.00 21.62 8.46
C SER A 61 4.10 21.45 9.51
N HIS A 62 4.48 20.21 9.84
CA HIS A 62 5.60 19.93 10.75
C HIS A 62 6.92 20.48 10.22
N ILE A 63 7.22 20.25 8.93
CA ILE A 63 8.42 20.79 8.29
C ILE A 63 8.40 22.32 8.29
N GLN A 64 7.25 22.95 8.04
CA GLN A 64 7.08 24.40 8.06
C GLN A 64 7.29 25.00 9.46
N ASP A 65 6.78 24.37 10.51
CA ASP A 65 6.85 24.90 11.87
C ASP A 65 8.20 24.60 12.54
N GLY A 66 8.69 23.37 12.41
CA GLY A 66 9.87 22.88 13.11
C GLY A 66 11.19 23.04 12.34
N HIS A 67 11.15 23.08 11.01
CA HIS A 67 12.37 23.04 10.17
C HIS A 67 12.55 24.25 9.24
N MET A 68 11.53 25.10 9.03
CA MET A 68 11.71 26.34 8.27
C MET A 68 12.15 27.48 9.17
N LYS A 69 13.42 27.89 9.03
CA LYS A 69 13.91 29.14 9.65
C LYS A 69 13.54 30.39 8.86
N THR A 70 13.26 30.27 7.54
CA THR A 70 12.83 31.38 6.67
C THR A 70 11.87 30.89 5.58
N LYS A 71 10.89 31.72 5.17
CA LYS A 71 9.82 31.37 4.19
C LYS A 71 10.30 30.92 2.80
N ASN A 72 11.58 31.10 2.47
CA ASN A 72 12.15 30.78 1.15
C ASN A 72 13.19 29.66 1.17
N ASP A 73 13.58 29.16 2.33
CA ASP A 73 14.47 28.00 2.41
C ASP A 73 13.58 26.76 2.53
N ILE A 74 13.22 26.18 1.39
CA ILE A 74 12.73 24.81 1.36
C ILE A 74 13.94 23.96 0.99
N PRO A 75 14.59 23.28 1.95
CA PRO A 75 15.63 22.34 1.60
C PRO A 75 15.00 21.30 0.68
N GLN A 76 15.39 21.30 -0.59
CA GLN A 76 14.89 20.35 -1.60
C GLN A 76 15.00 18.90 -1.12
N ARG A 77 15.97 18.63 -0.22
CA ARG A 77 16.14 17.37 0.51
C ARG A 77 14.91 16.96 1.34
N LEU A 78 14.17 17.87 1.97
CA LEU A 78 12.98 17.56 2.79
C LEU A 78 11.72 17.30 1.95
N ILE A 79 11.62 17.91 0.76
CA ILE A 79 10.55 17.61 -0.21
C ILE A 79 10.78 16.23 -0.85
N VAL A 80 12.05 15.88 -1.10
CA VAL A 80 12.45 14.63 -1.78
C VAL A 80 12.65 13.47 -0.78
N SER A 81 12.91 13.76 0.50
CA SER A 81 13.01 12.76 1.58
C SER A 81 11.68 12.50 2.29
N ALA A 82 10.56 12.59 1.58
CA ALA A 82 9.36 11.85 1.93
C ALA A 82 9.73 10.36 1.83
N SER A 83 10.41 9.85 2.85
CA SER A 83 10.69 8.44 2.97
C SER A 83 9.34 7.78 3.16
N GLU A 84 8.75 7.33 2.05
CA GLU A 84 7.58 6.47 1.96
C GLU A 84 7.94 5.14 2.64
N SER A 85 8.11 5.20 3.95
CA SER A 85 8.32 4.02 4.75
C SER A 85 6.95 3.35 4.82
N THR A 86 6.86 2.08 4.49
CA THR A 86 5.64 1.32 4.74
C THR A 86 5.64 0.86 6.19
N PHE A 87 4.52 0.96 6.89
CA PHE A 87 4.37 0.30 8.18
C PHE A 87 4.73 -1.19 8.05
N HIS A 88 5.56 -1.69 8.98
CA HIS A 88 5.91 -3.11 9.04
C HIS A 88 4.78 -3.96 9.66
N LEU A 89 3.87 -3.30 10.38
CA LEU A 89 2.72 -3.91 11.03
C LEU A 89 1.48 -3.85 10.12
N PRO A 90 0.63 -4.88 10.15
CA PRO A 90 -0.64 -4.85 9.44
C PRO A 90 -1.59 -3.83 10.06
N ASP A 91 -2.04 -2.92 9.21
CA ASP A 91 -3.03 -1.88 9.51
C ASP A 91 -4.47 -2.44 9.65
N ARG A 92 -4.71 -3.67 9.16
CA ARG A 92 -6.05 -4.28 9.14
C ARG A 92 -6.02 -5.80 9.18
N CYS A 93 -7.15 -6.39 9.53
CA CYS A 93 -7.43 -7.82 9.37
C CYS A 93 -7.64 -8.17 7.89
N CYS A 94 -7.56 -9.47 7.55
CA CYS A 94 -7.87 -9.94 6.21
C CYS A 94 -9.35 -9.70 5.87
N PRO A 95 -9.69 -8.98 4.79
CA PRO A 95 -11.07 -8.65 4.44
C PRO A 95 -11.91 -9.84 3.93
N ILE A 96 -11.30 -11.02 3.78
CA ILE A 96 -11.93 -12.21 3.19
C ILE A 96 -12.19 -13.29 4.25
N CYS A 97 -11.35 -13.38 5.29
CA CYS A 97 -11.44 -14.43 6.31
C CYS A 97 -11.19 -13.93 7.74
N ASP A 98 -11.06 -12.62 7.94
CA ASP A 98 -10.94 -11.94 9.23
C ASP A 98 -9.69 -12.28 10.07
N ILE A 99 -8.69 -12.95 9.48
CA ILE A 99 -7.44 -13.28 10.17
C ILE A 99 -6.54 -12.05 10.28
N THR A 100 -5.94 -11.86 11.47
CA THR A 100 -4.84 -10.91 11.70
C THR A 100 -3.52 -11.67 11.75
N LEU A 101 -2.50 -11.15 11.06
CA LEU A 101 -1.15 -11.71 11.05
C LEU A 101 -0.19 -10.73 11.72
N GLU A 102 1.00 -11.19 12.10
CA GLU A 102 1.95 -10.36 12.85
C GLU A 102 2.70 -9.37 11.97
N THR A 103 2.85 -9.67 10.67
CA THR A 103 3.63 -8.85 9.74
C THR A 103 2.83 -8.45 8.51
N GLN A 104 3.10 -7.25 8.00
CA GLN A 104 2.46 -6.72 6.79
C GLN A 104 2.72 -7.61 5.54
N SER A 105 3.93 -8.16 5.41
CA SER A 105 4.28 -9.07 4.31
C SER A 105 3.48 -10.38 4.37
N ALA A 106 3.28 -10.93 5.57
CA ALA A 106 2.44 -12.11 5.76
C ALA A 106 0.98 -11.80 5.42
N MET A 107 0.46 -10.65 5.88
CA MET A 107 -0.89 -10.17 5.54
C MET A 107 -1.08 -10.02 4.02
N GLN A 108 -0.16 -9.35 3.34
CA GLN A 108 -0.20 -9.19 1.89
C GLN A 108 -0.16 -10.53 1.15
N SER A 109 0.72 -11.44 1.58
CA SER A 109 0.83 -12.78 1.00
C SER A 109 -0.46 -13.58 1.18
N HIS A 110 -1.09 -13.42 2.34
CA HIS A 110 -2.32 -14.09 2.69
C HIS A 110 -3.50 -13.58 1.84
N VAL A 111 -3.67 -12.26 1.73
CA VAL A 111 -4.71 -11.65 0.89
C VAL A 111 -4.50 -12.00 -0.58
N ALA A 112 -3.26 -11.91 -1.08
CA ALA A 112 -2.91 -12.31 -2.45
C ALA A 112 -3.37 -13.74 -2.77
N ARG A 113 -3.12 -14.70 -1.87
CA ARG A 113 -3.57 -16.09 -2.05
C ARG A 113 -5.08 -16.22 -2.13
N HIS A 114 -5.83 -15.43 -1.36
CA HIS A 114 -7.28 -15.45 -1.47
C HIS A 114 -7.73 -14.93 -2.83
N LEU A 115 -7.18 -13.80 -3.26
CA LEU A 115 -7.46 -13.19 -4.55
C LEU A 115 -7.15 -14.13 -5.72
N GLU A 116 -5.99 -14.79 -5.70
CA GLU A 116 -5.61 -15.79 -6.70
C GLU A 116 -6.57 -16.98 -6.74
N ARG A 117 -7.02 -17.47 -5.57
CA ARG A 117 -7.99 -18.58 -5.51
C ARG A 117 -9.37 -18.18 -6.04
N ILE A 118 -9.82 -16.96 -5.74
CA ILE A 118 -11.09 -16.43 -6.24
C ILE A 118 -11.03 -16.28 -7.76
N ALA A 119 -9.96 -15.67 -8.26
CA ALA A 119 -9.70 -15.52 -9.69
C ALA A 119 -9.68 -16.87 -10.42
N LEU A 120 -8.96 -17.86 -9.88
CA LEU A 120 -8.90 -19.21 -10.45
C LEU A 120 -10.25 -19.92 -10.45
N PHE A 121 -11.09 -19.70 -9.45
CA PHE A 121 -12.44 -20.28 -9.39
C PHE A 121 -13.37 -19.65 -10.44
N ALA A 122 -13.19 -18.37 -10.75
CA ALA A 122 -13.98 -17.66 -11.74
C ALA A 122 -13.62 -18.02 -13.20
N VAL A 123 -12.51 -18.71 -13.43
CA VAL A 123 -12.15 -19.19 -14.77
C VAL A 123 -13.04 -20.37 -15.14
N PRO A 124 -13.79 -20.31 -16.26
CA PRO A 124 -14.50 -21.48 -16.75
C PRO A 124 -13.47 -22.57 -17.06
N SER A 125 -13.52 -23.67 -16.31
CA SER A 125 -12.91 -24.91 -16.73
C SER A 125 -13.66 -25.36 -17.98
N CYS A 126 -13.08 -25.21 -19.17
CA CYS A 126 -13.51 -26.03 -20.30
C CYS A 126 -13.32 -27.50 -19.87
N VAL A 127 -14.39 -28.09 -19.35
CA VAL A 127 -14.62 -29.52 -19.40
C VAL A 127 -14.94 -29.79 -20.87
N ASP A 128 -13.96 -30.35 -21.58
CA ASP A 128 -14.20 -31.18 -22.75
C ASP A 128 -14.83 -32.50 -22.28
#